data_AF-A0A1A0DI83-F1
#
_entry.id   AF-A0A1A0DI83-F1
#
_cell.length_a   1.000
_cell.length_b   1.000
_cell.length_c   1.000
_cell.angle_alpha   90.00
_cell.angle_beta   90.00
_cell.angle_gamma   90.00
#
_symmetry.space_group_name_H-M   'P 1'
#
loop_
_entity.id
_entity.type
_entity.pdbx_description
1 polymer ?
#
loop_
_entity_poly.entity_id
_entity_poly.type
_entity_poly.pdbx_seq_one_letter_code
_entity_poly.pdbx_strand_id
1 'polypeptide(L)'
;MQYNADVMATYHINDKMTVSVDGTYLHDDSLRDDAYGVTTYFSYDIHPWLTFNARGEIFRDNTGGVITEYSSFNSLTQALSNQPFPYYNALPTTYGELTVGVSYRPEFVNKRLSLGGFTIRPEIRLDKSLNGTHPFNQAGTVQNPTVNNGTNNMLWFSCDATWSF
;
A
#
# COMPACT_ATOMS: atom_id res chain seq x y z
N MET A 1 1.58 16.74 19.46
CA MET A 1 1.82 15.37 19.93
C MET A 1 1.41 14.44 18.81
N GLN A 2 2.16 13.36 18.60
CA GLN A 2 1.84 12.33 17.63
C GLN A 2 1.62 11.02 18.39
N TYR A 3 0.57 10.28 18.06
CA TYR A 3 0.34 8.93 18.57
C TYR A 3 -0.33 8.06 17.52
N ASN A 4 -0.01 6.77 17.53
CA ASN A 4 -0.62 5.78 16.66
C ASN A 4 -0.99 4.52 17.44
N ALA A 5 -1.94 3.78 16.91
CA ALA A 5 -2.33 2.47 17.39
C ALA A 5 -2.58 1.55 16.20
N ASP A 6 -2.11 0.31 16.34
CA ASP A 6 -2.25 -0.72 15.31
C ASP A 6 -2.79 -1.99 15.97
N VAL A 7 -3.75 -2.64 15.32
CA VAL A 7 -4.35 -3.90 15.78
C VAL A 7 -4.40 -4.87 14.63
N MET A 8 -3.65 -5.97 14.75
CA MET A 8 -3.63 -7.05 13.79
C MET A 8 -4.21 -8.33 14.39
N ALA A 9 -5.08 -8.99 13.63
CA ALA A 9 -5.62 -10.30 13.96
C ALA A 9 -5.52 -11.23 12.75
N THR A 10 -5.13 -12.48 13.00
CA THR A 10 -5.07 -13.53 11.98
C THR A 10 -5.94 -14.71 12.41
N TYR A 11 -6.72 -15.22 11.46
CA TYR A 11 -7.59 -16.36 11.66
C TYR A 11 -7.36 -17.40 10.55
N HIS A 12 -7.09 -18.64 10.98
CA HIS A 12 -7.03 -19.78 10.08
C HIS A 12 -8.44 -20.36 9.94
N ILE A 13 -9.05 -20.15 8.77
CA ILE A 13 -10.39 -20.68 8.46
C ILE A 13 -10.34 -22.21 8.40
N ASN A 14 -9.24 -22.75 7.85
CA ASN A 14 -8.87 -24.16 7.84
C ASN A 14 -7.37 -24.28 7.48
N ASP A 15 -6.89 -25.51 7.27
CA ASP A 15 -5.49 -25.81 6.95
C ASP A 15 -4.94 -25.15 5.66
N LYS A 16 -5.80 -24.61 4.79
CA LYS A 16 -5.43 -24.00 3.51
C LYS A 16 -5.77 -22.53 3.40
N MET A 17 -6.60 -22.00 4.29
CA MET A 17 -7.19 -20.67 4.15
C MET A 17 -6.90 -19.84 5.39
N THR A 18 -6.27 -18.69 5.18
CA THR A 18 -5.94 -17.74 6.24
C THR A 18 -6.49 -16.37 5.87
N VAL A 19 -7.07 -15.69 6.86
CA VAL A 19 -7.45 -14.29 6.75
C VAL A 19 -6.75 -13.50 7.84
N SER A 20 -6.19 -12.36 7.48
CA SER A 20 -5.60 -11.40 8.43
C SER A 20 -6.25 -10.05 8.23
N VAL A 21 -6.50 -9.33 9.32
CA VAL A 21 -7.00 -7.96 9.31
C VAL A 21 -6.05 -7.12 10.15
N ASP A 22 -5.69 -5.96 9.62
CA ASP A 22 -4.89 -4.94 10.29
C ASP A 22 -5.67 -3.63 10.28
N GLY A 23 -5.79 -2.99 11.45
CA GLY A 23 -6.43 -1.70 11.62
C GLY A 23 -5.44 -0.71 12.20
N THR A 24 -5.30 0.44 11.56
CA THR A 24 -4.36 1.50 11.98
C THR A 24 -5.11 2.81 12.25
N TYR A 25 -4.63 3.56 13.24
CA TYR A 25 -5.02 4.93 13.51
C TYR A 25 -3.78 5.74 13.89
N LEU A 26 -3.63 6.93 13.32
CA LEU A 26 -2.58 7.90 13.55
C LEU A 26 -3.22 9.27 13.76
N HIS A 27 -2.79 9.94 14.82
CA HIS A 27 -3.09 11.36 15.07
C HIS A 27 -1.79 12.15 15.13
N ASP A 28 -1.75 13.30 14.47
CA ASP A 28 -0.59 14.20 14.47
C ASP A 28 -1.03 15.68 14.56
N ASP A 29 -0.79 16.31 15.72
CA ASP A 29 -1.06 17.74 15.94
C ASP A 29 -0.25 18.68 15.03
N SER A 30 0.97 18.27 14.63
CA SER A 30 1.86 19.08 13.79
C SER A 30 1.31 19.19 12.37
N LEU A 31 0.82 18.07 11.85
CA LEU A 31 0.13 18.03 10.55
C LEU A 31 -1.33 18.48 10.66
N ARG A 32 -1.89 18.53 11.88
CA ARG A 32 -3.32 18.72 12.16
C ARG A 32 -4.17 17.67 11.45
N ASP A 33 -3.70 16.43 11.51
CA ASP A 33 -4.23 15.34 10.70
C ASP A 33 -4.57 14.11 11.53
N ASP A 34 -5.55 13.37 11.04
CA ASP A 34 -5.90 12.03 11.49
C ASP A 34 -5.91 11.13 10.26
N ALA A 35 -5.09 10.08 10.30
CA ALA A 35 -5.07 9.05 9.28
C ALA A 35 -5.44 7.70 9.88
N TYR A 36 -6.26 6.93 9.19
CA TYR A 36 -6.73 5.65 9.70
C TYR A 36 -7.18 4.74 8.59
N GLY A 37 -7.12 3.44 8.82
CA GLY A 37 -7.52 2.48 7.80
C GLY A 37 -7.66 1.08 8.32
N VAL A 38 -8.17 0.24 7.45
CA VAL A 38 -8.25 -1.21 7.64
C VAL A 38 -7.76 -1.90 6.39
N THR A 39 -6.89 -2.87 6.57
CA THR A 39 -6.33 -3.71 5.51
C THR A 39 -6.64 -5.16 5.83
N THR A 40 -7.20 -5.87 4.86
CA THR A 40 -7.52 -7.30 4.97
C THR A 40 -6.71 -8.08 3.96
N TYR A 41 -6.12 -9.18 4.41
CA TYR A 41 -5.37 -10.13 3.60
C TYR A 41 -6.09 -11.47 3.62
N PHE A 42 -6.22 -12.10 2.46
CA PHE A 42 -6.73 -13.44 2.32
C PHE A 42 -5.71 -14.27 1.53
N SER A 43 -5.42 -15.48 2.02
CA SER A 43 -4.55 -16.43 1.36
C SER A 43 -5.20 -17.79 1.28
N TYR A 44 -5.08 -18.45 0.13
CA TYR A 44 -5.61 -19.78 -0.12
C TYR A 44 -4.58 -20.66 -0.84
N ASP A 45 -4.11 -21.70 -0.16
CA ASP A 45 -3.21 -22.70 -0.71
C ASP A 45 -3.96 -23.71 -1.58
N ILE A 46 -3.98 -23.45 -2.88
CA ILE A 46 -4.61 -24.31 -3.90
C ILE A 46 -3.79 -25.61 -4.01
N HIS A 47 -2.47 -25.47 -4.12
CA HIS A 47 -1.48 -26.55 -4.15
C HIS A 47 -0.23 -26.10 -3.38
N PRO A 48 0.66 -27.04 -2.96
CA PRO A 48 1.94 -26.67 -2.34
C PRO A 48 2.80 -25.71 -3.18
N TRP A 49 2.59 -25.70 -4.50
CA TRP A 49 3.30 -24.86 -5.45
C TRP A 49 2.48 -23.63 -5.93
N LEU A 50 1.26 -23.44 -5.45
CA LEU A 50 0.38 -22.34 -5.89
C LEU A 50 -0.54 -21.86 -4.75
N THR A 51 -0.31 -20.61 -4.34
CA THR A 51 -1.15 -19.91 -3.36
C THR A 51 -1.86 -18.76 -4.05
N PHE A 52 -3.17 -18.64 -3.88
CA PHE A 52 -3.91 -17.43 -4.25
C PHE A 52 -3.85 -16.41 -3.10
N ASN A 53 -3.66 -15.14 -3.43
CA ASN A 53 -3.65 -14.06 -2.45
C ASN A 53 -4.57 -12.93 -2.90
N ALA A 54 -5.28 -12.35 -1.94
CA ALA A 54 -6.04 -11.12 -2.12
C ALA A 54 -5.76 -10.16 -0.97
N ARG A 55 -5.73 -8.86 -1.28
CA ARG A 55 -5.65 -7.78 -0.31
C ARG A 55 -6.74 -6.77 -0.63
N GLY A 56 -7.40 -6.27 0.41
CA GLY A 56 -8.30 -5.13 0.31
C GLY A 56 -7.95 -4.11 1.38
N GLU A 57 -7.98 -2.82 1.04
CA GLU A 57 -7.69 -1.74 1.98
C GLU A 57 -8.68 -0.60 1.81
N ILE A 58 -9.03 0.02 2.94
CA ILE A 58 -9.63 1.35 3.00
C ILE A 58 -8.78 2.18 3.94
N PHE A 59 -8.23 3.28 3.44
CA PHE A 59 -7.39 4.18 4.19
C PHE A 59 -7.86 5.63 4.01
N ARG A 60 -7.95 6.38 5.10
CA ARG A 60 -8.34 7.78 5.12
C ARG A 60 -7.14 8.61 5.55
N ASP A 61 -6.89 9.66 4.79
CA ASP A 61 -6.07 10.79 5.20
C ASP A 61 -6.97 12.05 5.20
N ASN A 62 -7.10 12.70 6.36
CA ASN A 62 -8.04 13.80 6.55
C ASN A 62 -7.55 15.15 6.02
N THR A 63 -6.24 15.32 5.81
CA THR A 63 -5.70 16.57 5.24
C THR A 63 -4.94 16.35 3.92
N GLY A 64 -4.51 15.12 3.64
CA GLY A 64 -3.50 14.77 2.64
C GLY A 64 -2.07 14.92 3.17
N GLY A 65 -1.90 15.20 4.46
CA GLY A 65 -0.62 15.51 5.10
C GLY A 65 0.22 14.26 5.35
N VAL A 66 -0.43 13.15 5.73
CA VAL A 66 0.25 11.88 6.01
C VAL A 66 0.82 11.24 4.75
N ILE A 67 0.11 11.34 3.62
CA ILE A 67 0.56 10.80 2.32
C ILE A 67 1.51 11.74 1.55
N THR A 68 1.89 12.87 2.13
CA THR A 68 2.72 13.87 1.46
C THR A 68 4.10 13.32 1.12
N GLU A 69 4.50 13.50 -0.13
CA GLU A 69 5.83 13.18 -0.64
C GLU A 69 6.77 14.37 -0.46
N TYR A 70 7.90 14.15 0.22
CA TYR A 70 9.02 15.08 0.26
C TYR A 70 9.92 14.85 -0.97
N SER A 71 9.83 15.73 -1.97
CA SER A 71 10.34 15.48 -3.32
C SER A 71 11.83 15.74 -3.55
N SER A 72 12.61 15.93 -2.49
CA SER A 72 14.07 16.06 -2.56
C SER A 72 14.76 15.47 -1.33
N PHE A 73 16.04 15.14 -1.47
CA PHE A 73 16.84 14.51 -0.41
C PHE A 73 16.91 15.30 0.90
N ASN A 74 16.73 16.63 0.85
CA ASN A 74 16.76 17.50 2.02
C ASN A 74 15.39 18.09 2.37
N SER A 75 14.32 17.77 1.63
CA SER A 75 12.98 18.35 1.83
C SER A 75 12.47 18.11 3.26
N LEU A 76 12.63 16.89 3.81
CA LEU A 76 12.21 16.60 5.17
C LEU A 76 13.01 17.40 6.21
N THR A 77 14.33 17.46 6.07
CA THR A 77 15.19 18.24 6.97
C THR A 77 14.86 19.73 6.90
N GLN A 78 14.59 20.25 5.70
CA GLN A 78 14.16 21.63 5.48
C GLN A 78 12.79 21.89 6.13
N ALA A 79 11.83 20.98 6.00
CA ALA A 79 10.54 21.07 6.68
C ALA A 79 10.68 21.15 8.20
N LEU A 80 11.49 20.25 8.79
CA LEU A 80 11.76 20.22 10.24
C LEU A 80 12.53 21.45 10.75
N SER A 81 13.31 22.10 9.89
CA SER A 81 14.06 23.33 10.20
C SER A 81 13.37 24.62 9.74
N ASN A 82 12.08 24.53 9.36
CA ASN A 82 11.26 25.65 8.90
C ASN A 82 11.88 26.43 7.73
N GLN A 83 12.51 25.72 6.80
CA GLN A 83 13.05 26.25 5.55
C GLN A 83 12.10 25.90 4.39
N PRO A 84 12.11 26.65 3.28
CA PRO A 84 11.36 26.26 2.07
C PRO A 84 11.81 24.89 1.55
N PHE A 85 10.86 24.02 1.22
CA PHE A 85 11.09 22.69 0.65
C PHE A 85 10.05 22.35 -0.43
N PRO A 86 10.43 21.58 -1.47
CA PRO A 86 9.46 21.04 -2.41
C PRO A 86 8.76 19.80 -1.81
N TYR A 87 7.46 19.72 -2.04
CA TYR A 87 6.60 18.61 -1.63
C TYR A 87 5.49 18.38 -2.66
N TYR A 88 4.93 17.18 -2.69
CA TYR A 88 3.74 16.84 -3.46
C TYR A 88 2.73 16.14 -2.56
N ASN A 89 1.47 16.55 -2.62
CA ASN A 89 0.42 15.95 -1.80
C ASN A 89 -0.86 15.75 -2.61
N ALA A 90 -1.87 15.16 -1.99
CA ALA A 90 -3.21 15.06 -2.53
C ALA A 90 -4.21 15.81 -1.64
N LEU A 91 -5.42 16.02 -2.15
CA LEU A 91 -6.54 16.47 -1.34
C LEU A 91 -6.89 15.43 -0.25
N PRO A 92 -7.60 15.82 0.82
CA PRO A 92 -8.16 14.89 1.80
C PRO A 92 -8.90 13.72 1.15
N THR A 93 -8.31 12.52 1.17
CA THR A 93 -8.77 11.40 0.34
C THR A 93 -9.03 10.16 1.18
N THR A 94 -10.12 9.46 0.85
CA THR A 94 -10.33 8.08 1.27
C THR A 94 -9.89 7.17 0.13
N TYR A 95 -8.74 6.53 0.30
CA TYR A 95 -8.17 5.57 -0.63
C TYR A 95 -8.80 4.20 -0.41
N GLY A 96 -9.12 3.52 -1.49
CA GLY A 96 -9.52 2.13 -1.54
C GLY A 96 -8.59 1.36 -2.45
N GLU A 97 -8.20 0.17 -2.04
CA GLU A 97 -7.33 -0.72 -2.82
C GLU A 97 -7.90 -2.13 -2.82
N LEU A 98 -7.81 -2.79 -3.97
CA LEU A 98 -8.07 -4.21 -4.13
C LEU A 98 -6.97 -4.82 -4.99
N THR A 99 -6.20 -5.73 -4.42
CA THR A 99 -5.18 -6.51 -5.11
C THR A 99 -5.55 -7.99 -5.11
N VAL A 100 -5.36 -8.64 -6.25
CA VAL A 100 -5.43 -10.09 -6.37
C VAL A 100 -4.21 -10.60 -7.12
N GLY A 101 -3.70 -11.74 -6.70
CA GLY A 101 -2.52 -12.34 -7.30
C GLY A 101 -2.31 -13.77 -6.87
N VAL A 102 -1.23 -14.38 -7.35
CA VAL A 102 -0.82 -15.72 -6.95
C VAL A 102 0.65 -15.74 -6.57
N SER A 103 1.02 -16.61 -5.65
CA SER A 103 2.41 -17.01 -5.43
C SER A 103 2.63 -18.37 -6.07
N TYR A 104 3.33 -18.39 -7.20
CA TYR A 104 3.66 -19.60 -7.94
C TYR A 104 5.08 -20.03 -7.64
N ARG A 105 5.25 -21.29 -7.21
CA ARG A 105 6.54 -21.90 -6.85
C ARG A 105 6.81 -23.03 -7.83
N PRO A 106 7.43 -22.77 -9.00
CA PRO A 106 7.52 -23.75 -10.07
C PRO A 106 8.30 -24.98 -9.61
N GLU A 107 7.64 -26.14 -9.53
CA GLU A 107 8.26 -27.35 -9.00
C GLU A 107 9.48 -27.79 -9.83
N PHE A 108 9.44 -27.61 -11.15
CA PHE A 108 10.53 -27.99 -12.05
C PHE A 108 11.82 -27.18 -11.82
N VAL A 109 11.69 -25.98 -11.23
CA VAL A 109 12.82 -25.17 -10.76
C VAL A 109 13.19 -25.61 -9.36
N ASN A 110 12.24 -25.55 -8.43
CA ASN A 110 12.48 -25.74 -7.00
C ASN A 110 13.01 -27.14 -6.64
N LYS A 111 12.63 -28.19 -7.38
CA LYS A 111 13.17 -29.54 -7.19
C LYS A 111 14.67 -29.67 -7.54
N ARG A 112 15.21 -28.71 -8.28
CA ARG A 112 16.63 -28.67 -8.72
C ARG A 112 17.45 -27.66 -7.93
N LEU A 113 16.83 -26.86 -7.07
CA LEU A 113 17.52 -25.91 -6.22
C LEU A 113 18.09 -26.66 -5.02
N SER A 114 19.41 -26.56 -4.85
CA SER A 114 20.10 -27.13 -3.68
C SER A 114 19.99 -26.27 -2.44
N LEU A 115 19.64 -24.99 -2.60
CA LEU A 115 19.49 -24.01 -1.53
C LEU A 115 18.38 -23.02 -1.87
N GLY A 116 17.44 -22.83 -0.95
CA GLY A 116 16.38 -21.84 -1.07
C GLY A 116 15.17 -22.27 -1.91
N GLY A 117 14.31 -21.29 -2.18
CA GLY A 117 13.07 -21.44 -2.94
C GLY A 117 12.83 -20.27 -3.89
N PHE A 118 12.40 -20.59 -5.11
CA PHE A 118 12.05 -19.63 -6.14
C PHE A 118 10.53 -19.48 -6.26
N THR A 119 10.05 -18.24 -6.16
CA THR A 119 8.63 -17.87 -6.28
C THR A 119 8.46 -16.77 -7.32
N ILE A 120 7.42 -16.86 -8.14
CA ILE A 120 6.95 -15.80 -9.06
C ILE A 120 5.60 -15.30 -8.54
N ARG A 121 5.39 -13.99 -8.49
CA ARG A 121 4.17 -13.38 -7.96
C ARG A 121 3.57 -12.35 -8.92
N PRO A 122 2.74 -12.78 -9.88
CA PRO A 122 1.94 -11.85 -10.65
C PRO A 122 0.75 -11.34 -9.83
N GLU A 123 0.45 -10.05 -9.98
CA GLU A 123 -0.68 -9.39 -9.32
C GLU A 123 -1.34 -8.33 -10.21
N ILE A 124 -2.62 -8.09 -9.92
CA ILE A 124 -3.42 -6.99 -10.46
C ILE A 124 -3.95 -6.21 -9.27
N ARG A 125 -3.79 -4.89 -9.31
CA ARG A 125 -4.24 -3.97 -8.25
C ARG A 125 -5.07 -2.85 -8.82
N LEU A 126 -6.20 -2.56 -8.18
CA LEU A 126 -7.04 -1.40 -8.46
C LEU A 126 -7.02 -0.46 -7.25
N ASP A 127 -6.54 0.75 -7.45
CA ASP A 127 -6.65 1.86 -6.49
C ASP A 127 -7.81 2.76 -6.89
N LYS A 128 -8.54 3.28 -5.90
CA LYS A 128 -9.69 4.17 -6.11
C LYS A 128 -9.83 5.19 -4.98
N SER A 129 -10.22 6.41 -5.32
CA SER A 129 -10.69 7.39 -4.35
C SER A 129 -12.18 7.17 -4.08
N LEU A 130 -12.50 6.85 -2.84
CA LEU A 130 -13.84 6.51 -2.36
C LEU A 130 -14.64 7.74 -1.94
N ASN A 131 -14.03 8.93 -1.93
CA ASN A 131 -14.68 10.20 -1.57
C ASN A 131 -14.68 11.25 -2.71
N GLY A 132 -14.41 10.82 -3.95
CA GLY A 132 -14.57 11.66 -5.15
C GLY A 132 -13.40 12.58 -5.48
N THR A 133 -12.27 12.47 -4.78
CA THR A 133 -11.02 13.12 -5.16
C THR A 133 -10.38 12.44 -6.38
N HIS A 134 -9.38 13.12 -6.96
CA HIS A 134 -8.71 12.70 -8.19
C HIS A 134 -7.17 12.64 -8.00
N PRO A 135 -6.65 11.75 -7.14
CA PRO A 135 -5.25 11.76 -6.73
C PRO A 135 -4.32 10.97 -7.68
N PHE A 136 -4.85 10.23 -8.65
CA PHE A 136 -4.05 9.27 -9.42
C PHE A 136 -3.67 9.75 -10.84
N ASN A 137 -2.70 9.07 -11.45
CA ASN A 137 -2.28 9.26 -12.85
C ASN A 137 -1.85 10.68 -13.25
N GLN A 138 -1.58 11.55 -12.26
CA GLN A 138 -1.02 12.88 -12.46
C GLN A 138 -0.04 13.17 -11.33
N ALA A 139 1.03 13.88 -11.65
CA ALA A 139 2.02 14.33 -10.68
C ALA A 139 1.76 15.77 -10.25
N GLY A 140 2.07 16.07 -9.00
CA GLY A 140 2.18 17.46 -8.54
C GLY A 140 3.35 18.15 -9.25
N THR A 141 3.29 19.48 -9.33
CA THR A 141 4.40 20.30 -9.82
C THR A 141 4.81 21.30 -8.75
N VAL A 142 5.99 21.91 -8.89
CA VAL A 142 6.42 22.95 -7.93
C VAL A 142 5.42 24.12 -7.86
N GLN A 143 4.75 24.44 -8.99
CA GLN A 143 3.74 25.49 -9.05
C GLN A 143 2.37 25.04 -8.53
N ASN A 144 2.06 23.75 -8.62
CA ASN A 144 0.84 23.16 -8.11
C ASN A 144 1.14 21.83 -7.41
N PRO A 145 1.60 21.87 -6.15
CA PRO A 145 2.08 20.68 -5.44
C PRO A 145 0.95 19.72 -5.05
N THR A 146 -0.28 20.22 -5.00
CA THR A 146 -1.47 19.43 -4.65
C THR A 146 -2.13 18.83 -5.87
N VAL A 147 -2.11 17.51 -5.98
CA VAL A 147 -2.77 16.76 -7.05
C VAL A 147 -4.29 16.80 -6.85
N ASN A 148 -5.00 17.44 -7.77
CA ASN A 148 -6.46 17.57 -7.75
C ASN A 148 -7.13 17.39 -9.13
N ASN A 149 -6.34 17.13 -10.17
CA ASN A 149 -6.76 17.04 -11.57
C ASN A 149 -6.38 15.68 -12.19
N GLY A 150 -6.14 14.68 -11.35
CA GLY A 150 -5.85 13.32 -11.77
C GLY A 150 -7.10 12.54 -12.20
N THR A 151 -6.99 11.21 -12.12
CA THR A 151 -8.14 10.31 -12.21
C THR A 151 -8.59 9.88 -10.82
N ASN A 152 -9.83 9.40 -10.73
CA ASN A 152 -10.39 8.86 -9.49
C ASN A 152 -9.86 7.44 -9.18
N ASN A 153 -9.26 6.74 -10.15
CA ASN A 153 -8.76 5.38 -9.98
C ASN A 153 -7.48 5.12 -10.80
N MET A 154 -6.76 4.06 -10.44
CA MET A 154 -5.56 3.57 -11.13
C MET A 154 -5.52 2.04 -11.13
N LEU A 155 -5.22 1.45 -12.28
CA LEU A 155 -5.06 0.00 -12.43
C LEU A 155 -3.58 -0.32 -12.64
N TRP A 156 -3.08 -1.30 -11.89
CA TRP A 156 -1.71 -1.77 -11.94
C TRP A 156 -1.63 -3.25 -12.29
N PHE A 157 -0.57 -3.59 -13.00
CA PHE A 157 -0.13 -4.95 -13.22
C PHE A 157 1.31 -5.02 -12.76
N SER A 158 1.63 -5.99 -11.92
CA SER A 158 2.99 -6.19 -11.44
C SER A 158 3.31 -7.68 -11.45
N CYS A 159 4.60 -7.98 -11.56
CA CYS A 159 5.11 -9.33 -11.47
C CYS A 159 6.53 -9.24 -10.94
N ASP A 160 6.76 -9.84 -9.78
CA ASP A 160 8.09 -10.01 -9.24
C ASP A 160 8.47 -11.49 -9.12
N ALA A 161 9.75 -11.71 -8.86
CA ALA A 161 10.25 -13.02 -8.52
C ALA A 161 11.21 -12.90 -7.34
N THR A 162 11.09 -13.83 -6.40
CA THR A 162 11.90 -13.87 -5.19
C THR A 162 12.65 -15.20 -5.13
N TRP A 163 13.94 -15.12 -4.84
CA TRP A 163 14.74 -16.24 -4.36
C TRP A 163 14.96 -16.06 -2.86
N SER A 164 14.37 -16.93 -2.03
CA SER A 164 14.57 -16.94 -0.57
C SER A 164 15.51 -18.08 -0.18
N PHE A 165 16.42 -17.85 0.76
CA PHE A 165 17.41 -18.84 1.23
C PHE A 165 17.02 -19.42 2.58
#